data_AF-A0A0K2JFJ2-F1
#
_entry.id   AF-A0A0K2JFJ2-F1
#
_cell.length_a   1.000
_cell.length_b   1.000
_cell.length_c   1.000
_cell.angle_alpha   90.00
_cell.angle_beta   90.00
_cell.angle_gamma   90.00
#
_symmetry.space_group_name_H-M   'P 1'
#
loop_
_entity.id
_entity.type
_entity.pdbx_description
1 polymer ?
#
loop_
_entity_poly.entity_id
_entity_poly.type
_entity_poly.pdbx_seq_one_letter_code
_entity_poly.pdbx_strand_id
1 'polypeptide(L)'
;MKRLLTLFGAITLVGTSTTSLVACNTPQEYTKKELTKLKAENKINIIDETIKYNLEWIAPQEKPFNNVDNKYYFVVWRGDKNDNLRLIKFKNYDLQHNKILDKHNECVLVLEFLSSHYTDLFIQENKFPNRRWYWKNDNGTYIKSIYRWNLDTQDPELILDENGNIKVNGE
;
A
#
# COMPACT_ATOMS: atom_id res chain seq x y z
N MET A 1 -3.45 -39.56 -67.84
CA MET A 1 -2.23 -39.68 -67.01
C MET A 1 -2.28 -38.64 -65.89
N LYS A 2 -2.03 -39.12 -64.67
CA LYS A 2 -1.63 -38.41 -63.43
C LYS A 2 -2.50 -37.26 -62.89
N ARG A 3 -3.26 -37.64 -61.86
CA ARG A 3 -3.78 -36.78 -60.77
C ARG A 3 -2.64 -36.08 -60.05
N LEU A 4 -2.82 -34.81 -59.69
CA LEU A 4 -2.06 -34.16 -58.62
C LEU A 4 -3.06 -33.55 -57.62
N LEU A 5 -3.23 -34.23 -56.49
CA LEU A 5 -3.70 -33.61 -55.25
C LEU A 5 -2.53 -32.85 -54.64
N THR A 6 -2.75 -31.64 -54.14
CA THR A 6 -1.92 -31.00 -53.08
C THR A 6 -2.74 -29.86 -52.49
N LEU A 7 -3.47 -30.16 -51.41
CA LEU A 7 -3.23 -29.73 -50.04
C LEU A 7 -3.47 -28.22 -49.79
N PHE A 8 -4.65 -27.94 -49.21
CA PHE A 8 -4.92 -26.71 -48.48
C PHE A 8 -3.93 -26.57 -47.32
N GLY A 9 -3.22 -25.45 -47.28
CA GLY A 9 -2.42 -25.03 -46.14
C GLY A 9 -2.50 -23.52 -46.02
N ALA A 10 -3.62 -23.02 -45.48
CA ALA A 10 -3.68 -21.64 -45.02
C ALA A 10 -2.77 -21.53 -43.79
N ILE A 11 -1.58 -20.97 -43.98
CA ILE A 11 -0.70 -20.59 -42.87
C ILE A 11 -1.27 -19.30 -42.29
N THR A 12 -2.15 -19.42 -41.28
CA THR A 12 -2.43 -18.29 -40.41
C THR A 12 -1.27 -18.11 -39.45
N LEU A 13 -0.34 -17.24 -39.83
CA LEU A 13 0.70 -16.75 -38.94
C LEU A 13 0.07 -15.75 -37.95
N VAL A 14 -0.47 -16.26 -36.85
CA VAL A 14 -0.80 -15.41 -35.69
C VAL A 14 0.45 -15.31 -34.83
N GLY A 15 1.37 -14.45 -35.26
CA GLY A 15 2.48 -14.00 -34.42
C GLY A 15 2.00 -12.84 -33.56
N THR A 16 1.32 -13.10 -32.45
CA THR A 16 1.18 -12.08 -31.40
C THR A 16 2.50 -12.02 -30.65
N SER A 17 3.46 -11.29 -31.23
CA SER A 17 4.60 -10.78 -30.49
C SER A 17 4.05 -9.78 -29.48
N THR A 18 3.73 -10.24 -28.27
CA THR A 18 3.66 -9.34 -27.13
C THR A 18 5.10 -8.91 -26.87
N THR A 19 5.53 -7.89 -27.61
CA THR A 19 6.68 -7.10 -27.20
C THR A 19 6.29 -6.48 -25.87
N SER A 20 6.78 -7.07 -24.79
CA SER A 20 6.75 -6.46 -23.47
C SER A 20 7.58 -5.19 -23.56
N LEU A 21 6.96 -4.11 -24.01
CA LEU A 21 7.45 -2.77 -23.76
C LEU A 21 7.39 -2.64 -22.24
N VAL A 22 8.55 -2.75 -21.58
CA VAL A 22 8.72 -2.39 -20.18
C VAL A 22 8.51 -0.88 -20.13
N ALA A 23 7.24 -0.49 -20.08
CA ALA A 23 6.82 0.87 -19.81
C ALA A 23 7.16 1.17 -18.36
N CYS A 24 7.79 2.31 -18.12
CA CYS A 24 8.18 2.80 -16.81
C CYS A 24 7.04 2.66 -15.79
N ASN A 25 7.23 1.81 -14.78
CA ASN A 25 6.53 1.79 -13.48
C ASN A 25 5.03 2.17 -13.50
N THR A 26 4.22 1.57 -14.36
CA THR A 26 2.77 1.63 -14.16
C THR A 26 2.45 0.95 -12.83
N PRO A 27 1.69 1.57 -11.91
CA PRO A 27 1.23 0.91 -10.69
C PRO A 27 0.61 -0.44 -11.06
N GLN A 28 0.96 -1.49 -10.32
CA GLN A 28 0.40 -2.81 -10.58
C GLN A 28 -1.12 -2.77 -10.34
N GLU A 29 -1.90 -2.84 -11.41
CA GLU A 29 -3.36 -2.95 -11.33
C GLU A 29 -3.77 -4.42 -11.22
N TYR A 30 -4.19 -4.82 -10.02
CA TYR A 30 -4.77 -6.13 -9.74
C TYR A 30 -6.22 -6.18 -10.21
N THR A 31 -6.62 -7.31 -10.80
CA THR A 31 -8.04 -7.61 -10.99
C THR A 31 -8.76 -7.69 -9.65
N LYS A 32 -10.09 -7.52 -9.63
CA LYS A 32 -10.89 -7.64 -8.40
C LYS A 32 -10.65 -8.96 -7.65
N LYS A 33 -10.45 -10.06 -8.38
CA LYS A 33 -10.18 -11.39 -7.80
C LYS A 33 -8.80 -11.45 -7.15
N GLU A 34 -7.78 -10.93 -7.82
CA GLU A 34 -6.41 -10.88 -7.29
C GLU A 34 -6.33 -9.97 -6.07
N LEU A 35 -6.93 -8.78 -6.13
CA LEU A 35 -6.98 -7.86 -4.99
C LEU A 35 -7.68 -8.51 -3.78
N THR A 36 -8.82 -9.19 -4.01
CA THR A 36 -9.55 -9.90 -2.94
C THR A 36 -8.66 -10.97 -2.28
N LYS A 37 -7.94 -11.75 -3.10
CA LYS A 37 -6.99 -12.76 -2.60
C LYS A 37 -5.85 -12.12 -1.83
N LEU A 38 -5.23 -11.07 -2.36
CA LEU A 38 -4.10 -10.38 -1.75
C LEU A 38 -4.49 -9.73 -0.41
N LYS A 39 -5.66 -9.08 -0.33
CA LYS A 39 -6.18 -8.53 0.92
C LYS A 39 -6.47 -9.63 1.94
N ALA A 40 -6.96 -10.79 1.52
CA ALA A 40 -7.17 -11.93 2.41
C ALA A 40 -5.85 -12.50 2.98
N GLU A 41 -4.80 -12.58 2.15
CA GLU A 41 -3.47 -13.03 2.56
C GLU A 41 -2.76 -12.06 3.52
N ASN A 42 -3.07 -10.76 3.43
CA ASN A 42 -2.50 -9.72 4.30
C ASN A 42 -3.37 -9.43 5.54
N LYS A 43 -4.42 -10.22 5.79
CA LYS A 43 -5.18 -10.14 7.04
C LYS A 43 -4.30 -10.50 8.22
N ILE A 44 -4.42 -9.72 9.28
CA ILE A 44 -3.72 -10.00 10.53
C ILE A 44 -4.49 -11.10 11.26
N ASN A 45 -3.77 -12.06 11.83
CA ASN A 45 -4.36 -13.11 12.64
C ASN A 45 -4.71 -12.57 14.03
N ILE A 46 -5.92 -12.02 14.16
CA ILE A 46 -6.48 -11.41 15.37
C ILE A 46 -7.64 -12.28 15.87
N ILE A 47 -7.76 -12.45 17.19
CA ILE A 47 -8.83 -13.27 17.80
C ILE A 47 -10.17 -12.53 17.74
N ASP A 48 -10.17 -11.23 18.05
CA ASP A 48 -11.37 -10.39 17.92
C ASP A 48 -11.86 -10.32 16.47
N GLU A 49 -13.02 -10.96 16.21
CA GLU A 49 -13.64 -11.02 14.90
C GLU A 49 -14.03 -9.62 14.38
N THR A 50 -14.44 -8.71 15.25
CA THR A 50 -14.80 -7.34 14.88
C THR A 50 -13.59 -6.64 14.31
N ILE A 51 -12.43 -6.76 14.95
CA ILE A 51 -11.18 -6.17 14.45
C ILE A 51 -10.77 -6.85 13.15
N LYS A 52 -10.75 -8.19 13.13
CA LYS A 52 -10.33 -9.01 11.98
C LYS A 52 -11.10 -8.72 10.69
N TYR A 53 -12.40 -8.43 10.77
CA TYR A 53 -13.23 -8.17 9.60
C TYR A 53 -13.27 -6.69 9.17
N ASN A 54 -12.89 -5.77 10.05
CA ASN A 54 -12.99 -4.34 9.79
C ASN A 54 -11.65 -3.61 9.70
N LEU A 55 -10.54 -4.27 10.04
CA LEU A 55 -9.18 -3.77 9.81
C LEU A 55 -8.67 -4.27 8.46
N GLU A 56 -8.70 -3.38 7.46
CA GLU A 56 -8.41 -3.71 6.07
C GLU A 56 -7.01 -3.26 5.67
N TRP A 57 -6.22 -4.16 5.08
CA TRP A 57 -4.93 -3.81 4.51
C TRP A 57 -5.09 -2.98 3.23
N ILE A 58 -4.26 -1.94 3.09
CA ILE A 58 -4.22 -1.07 1.92
C ILE A 58 -3.16 -1.58 0.93
N ALA A 59 -3.62 -1.95 -0.27
CA ALA A 59 -2.80 -2.54 -1.31
C ALA A 59 -1.95 -1.48 -2.06
N PRO A 60 -0.85 -1.90 -2.74
CA PRO A 60 -0.01 -0.98 -3.50
C PRO A 60 -0.74 -0.15 -4.56
N GLN A 61 -1.78 -0.70 -5.20
CA GLN A 61 -2.58 0.02 -6.19
C GLN A 61 -3.49 1.10 -5.58
N GLU A 62 -3.67 1.09 -4.26
CA GLU A 62 -4.48 2.06 -3.51
C GLU A 62 -3.60 3.22 -2.98
N LYS A 63 -2.34 3.31 -3.42
CA LYS A 63 -1.41 4.40 -3.12
C LYS A 63 -1.52 5.54 -4.15
N PRO A 64 -1.29 6.80 -3.75
CA PRO A 64 -1.42 7.32 -2.38
C PRO A 64 -2.91 7.40 -1.99
N PHE A 65 -3.25 8.00 -0.85
CA PHE A 65 -4.66 8.15 -0.48
C PHE A 65 -5.39 9.03 -1.50
N ASN A 66 -6.40 8.45 -2.16
CA ASN A 66 -7.14 9.11 -3.24
C ASN A 66 -8.32 9.97 -2.74
N ASN A 67 -8.75 9.81 -1.49
CA ASN A 67 -9.89 10.52 -0.90
C ASN A 67 -9.66 10.79 0.60
N VAL A 68 -10.28 11.87 1.10
CA VAL A 68 -10.50 12.09 2.54
C VAL A 68 -11.76 11.32 2.93
N ASP A 69 -11.61 10.26 3.72
CA ASP A 69 -12.68 9.31 4.03
C ASP A 69 -13.07 9.28 5.52
N ASN A 70 -12.45 10.13 6.34
CA ASN A 70 -12.67 10.22 7.79
C ASN A 70 -12.39 8.90 8.53
N LYS A 71 -11.67 7.95 7.93
CA LYS A 71 -11.33 6.67 8.57
C LYS A 71 -10.03 6.77 9.35
N TYR A 72 -9.87 5.88 10.33
CA TYR A 72 -8.59 5.71 11.03
C TYR A 72 -7.67 4.83 10.19
N TYR A 73 -6.42 5.24 10.11
CA TYR A 73 -5.34 4.54 9.45
C TYR A 73 -4.24 4.22 10.46
N PHE A 74 -3.75 3.00 10.34
CA PHE A 74 -2.63 2.46 11.10
C PHE A 74 -1.46 2.26 10.15
N VAL A 75 -0.34 2.90 10.43
CA VAL A 75 0.84 2.88 9.56
C VAL A 75 2.00 2.24 10.30
N VAL A 76 2.58 1.21 9.70
CA VAL A 76 3.82 0.60 10.16
C VAL A 76 4.96 1.21 9.35
N TRP A 77 5.81 2.00 10.00
CA TRP A 77 6.86 2.77 9.35
C TRP A 77 8.18 2.75 10.11
N ARG A 78 9.25 3.23 9.47
CA ARG A 78 10.54 3.52 10.09
C ARG A 78 11.25 4.66 9.35
N GLY A 79 12.16 5.33 10.06
CA GLY A 79 12.94 6.46 9.53
C GLY A 79 14.05 6.00 8.61
N ASP A 80 15.02 5.26 9.15
CA ASP A 80 16.07 4.59 8.39
C ASP A 80 15.74 3.10 8.16
N LYS A 81 16.33 2.48 7.14
CA LYS A 81 16.15 1.05 6.86
C LYS A 81 16.70 0.12 7.96
N ASN A 82 17.56 0.63 8.84
CA ASN A 82 18.10 -0.10 9.98
C ASN A 82 17.37 0.23 11.29
N ASP A 83 16.42 1.18 11.28
CA ASP A 83 15.63 1.53 12.45
C ASP A 83 14.57 0.46 12.74
N ASN A 84 14.17 0.40 14.01
CA ASN A 84 13.02 -0.38 14.44
C ASN A 84 11.73 0.15 13.81
N LEU A 85 10.82 -0.77 13.49
CA LEU A 85 9.49 -0.42 13.01
C LEU A 85 8.65 0.21 14.13
N ARG A 86 7.77 1.10 13.72
CA ARG A 86 6.86 1.85 14.59
C ARG A 86 5.47 1.78 14.03
N LEU A 87 4.49 1.69 14.91
CA LEU A 87 3.07 1.75 14.57
C LEU A 87 2.50 3.06 15.05
N ILE A 88 1.87 3.77 14.13
CA ILE A 88 1.19 5.03 14.43
C ILE A 88 -0.24 4.95 13.93
N LYS A 89 -1.11 5.77 14.54
CA LYS A 89 -2.50 5.91 14.15
C LYS A 89 -2.80 7.36 13.86
N PHE A 90 -3.49 7.61 12.75
CA PHE A 90 -4.07 8.92 12.46
C PHE A 90 -5.45 8.74 11.82
N LYS A 91 -6.25 9.79 11.81
CA LYS A 91 -7.52 9.78 11.09
C LYS A 91 -7.39 10.67 9.87
N ASN A 92 -7.87 10.18 8.73
CA ASN A 92 -7.80 10.85 7.44
C ASN A 92 -8.95 11.84 7.27
N TYR A 93 -8.96 12.89 8.09
CA TYR A 93 -9.96 13.96 8.10
C TYR A 93 -9.36 15.37 8.17
N ASP A 94 -8.03 15.47 8.16
CA ASP A 94 -7.32 16.71 8.43
C ASP A 94 -6.69 17.25 7.14
N LEU A 95 -7.24 18.36 6.66
CA LEU A 95 -6.80 19.07 5.44
C LEU A 95 -5.58 19.97 5.72
N GLN A 96 -4.97 19.90 6.91
CA GLN A 96 -3.75 20.64 7.21
C GLN A 96 -2.61 20.14 6.33
N HIS A 97 -2.03 21.06 5.56
CA HIS A 97 -0.82 20.81 4.78
C HIS A 97 0.33 20.37 5.71
N ASN A 98 0.97 19.25 5.39
CA ASN A 98 2.19 18.76 6.04
C ASN A 98 2.06 18.52 7.56
N LYS A 99 1.07 17.72 7.95
CA LYS A 99 0.89 17.30 9.34
C LYS A 99 1.95 16.26 9.71
N ILE A 100 2.79 16.57 10.70
CA ILE A 100 3.71 15.59 11.28
C ILE A 100 2.90 14.60 12.12
N LEU A 101 2.93 13.33 11.75
CA LEU A 101 2.23 12.25 12.44
C LEU A 101 3.08 11.64 13.56
N ASP A 102 4.38 11.51 13.33
CA ASP A 102 5.33 10.92 14.28
C ASP A 102 6.75 11.40 14.02
N LYS A 103 7.61 11.31 15.04
CA LYS A 103 9.03 11.63 14.97
C LYS A 103 9.83 10.51 15.60
N HIS A 104 10.87 10.05 14.88
CA HIS A 104 11.78 9.05 15.40
C HIS A 104 13.19 9.32 14.89
N ASN A 105 14.15 9.36 15.82
CA ASN A 105 15.52 9.75 15.53
C ASN A 105 15.55 11.08 14.75
N GLU A 106 16.25 11.09 13.62
CA GLU A 106 16.37 12.24 12.73
C GLU A 106 15.29 12.29 11.66
N CYS A 107 14.27 11.42 11.72
CA CYS A 107 13.23 11.31 10.70
C CYS A 107 11.84 11.66 11.25
N VAL A 108 11.00 12.18 10.36
CA VAL A 108 9.59 12.44 10.63
C VAL A 108 8.71 11.76 9.60
N LEU A 109 7.58 11.22 10.04
CA LEU A 109 6.49 10.79 9.17
C LEU A 109 5.50 11.93 9.02
N VAL A 110 5.22 12.32 7.78
CA VAL A 110 4.36 13.46 7.45
C VAL A 110 3.23 13.02 6.55
N LEU A 111 2.04 13.56 6.82
CA LEU A 111 0.88 13.51 5.94
C LEU A 111 0.81 14.82 5.14
N GLU A 112 0.95 14.73 3.82
CA GLU A 112 0.94 15.89 2.91
C GLU A 112 -0.28 15.88 2.01
N PHE A 113 -1.04 16.98 2.05
CA PHE A 113 -2.06 17.27 1.06
C PHE A 113 -1.38 17.81 -0.22
N LEU A 114 -1.48 17.05 -1.32
CA LEU A 114 -0.83 17.38 -2.58
C LEU A 114 -1.72 18.27 -3.46
N SER A 115 -2.96 17.84 -3.75
CA SER A 115 -3.95 18.60 -4.53
C SER A 115 -5.30 17.86 -4.54
N SER A 116 -6.42 18.54 -4.81
CA SER A 116 -7.75 17.97 -5.14
C SER A 116 -8.06 16.55 -4.61
N HIS A 117 -7.95 16.36 -3.29
CA HIS A 117 -8.23 15.11 -2.53
C HIS A 117 -7.11 14.04 -2.47
N TYR A 118 -5.96 14.27 -3.10
CA TYR A 118 -4.78 13.43 -2.99
C TYR A 118 -3.96 13.77 -1.74
N THR A 119 -3.86 12.80 -0.85
CA THR A 119 -3.02 12.88 0.34
C THR A 119 -1.97 11.78 0.29
N ASP A 120 -0.71 12.11 0.52
CA ASP A 120 0.38 11.15 0.53
C ASP A 120 1.10 11.15 1.89
N LEU A 121 1.76 10.05 2.19
CA LEU A 121 2.69 9.97 3.30
C LEU A 121 4.09 10.16 2.76
N PHE A 122 4.95 10.85 3.51
CA PHE A 122 6.37 10.80 3.25
C PHE A 122 7.19 10.75 4.53
N ILE A 123 8.37 10.16 4.41
CA ILE A 123 9.42 10.24 5.42
C ILE A 123 10.36 11.37 5.02
N GLN A 124 10.78 12.18 5.99
CA GLN A 124 11.73 13.27 5.78
C GLN A 124 12.78 13.26 6.88
N GLU A 125 14.04 13.44 6.50
CA GLU A 125 15.14 13.66 7.44
C GLU A 125 15.16 15.13 7.90
N ASN A 126 15.19 15.36 9.21
CA ASN A 126 15.25 16.69 9.84
C ASN A 126 16.49 17.48 9.38
N LYS A 127 17.64 16.81 9.25
CA LYS A 127 18.90 17.43 8.82
C LYS A 127 18.90 17.81 7.34
N PHE A 128 18.10 17.14 6.52
CA PHE A 128 18.04 17.33 5.08
C PHE A 128 16.57 17.43 4.64
N PRO A 129 15.88 18.55 4.94
CA PRO A 129 14.43 18.67 4.74
C PRO A 129 13.99 18.55 3.28
N ASN A 130 14.92 18.69 2.32
CA ASN A 130 14.63 18.50 0.90
C ASN A 130 14.63 17.02 0.47
N ARG A 131 15.09 16.10 1.34
CA ARG A 131 15.03 14.65 1.11
C ARG A 131 13.72 14.11 1.66
N ARG A 132 12.80 13.79 0.75
CA ARG A 132 11.50 13.20 1.07
C ARG A 132 11.34 11.87 0.35
N TRP A 133 10.97 10.83 1.08
CA TRP A 133 10.61 9.53 0.53
C TRP A 133 9.10 9.36 0.60
N TYR A 134 8.45 9.56 -0.55
CA TYR A 134 7.00 9.45 -0.68
C TYR A 134 6.53 7.99 -0.72
N TRP A 135 5.44 7.70 -0.04
CA TRP A 135 4.84 6.36 0.05
C TRP A 135 4.41 5.82 -1.31
N LYS A 136 3.88 6.68 -2.19
CA LYS A 136 3.55 6.31 -3.57
C LYS A 136 4.72 5.68 -4.34
N ASN A 137 5.96 6.03 -3.96
CA ASN A 137 7.19 5.51 -4.57
C ASN A 137 7.91 4.49 -3.69
N ASP A 138 7.44 4.24 -2.46
CA ASP A 138 8.08 3.31 -1.53
C ASP A 138 7.66 1.86 -1.82
N ASN A 139 8.65 0.97 -1.79
CA ASN A 139 8.50 -0.46 -2.05
C ASN A 139 8.43 -1.30 -0.75
N GLY A 140 8.12 -0.67 0.38
CA GLY A 140 8.15 -1.31 1.70
C GLY A 140 9.45 -1.09 2.47
N THR A 141 10.36 -0.25 1.95
CA THR A 141 11.62 0.06 2.65
C THR A 141 11.34 0.87 3.91
N TYR A 142 10.48 1.89 3.81
CA TYR A 142 10.17 2.79 4.93
C TYR A 142 8.76 2.60 5.48
N ILE A 143 7.77 2.33 4.62
CA ILE A 143 6.40 2.05 5.03
C ILE A 143 6.09 0.59 4.73
N LYS A 144 6.21 -0.24 5.76
CA LYS A 144 6.02 -1.70 5.65
C LYS A 144 4.59 -2.04 5.28
N SER A 145 3.61 -1.42 5.94
CA SER A 145 2.18 -1.70 5.71
C SER A 145 1.30 -0.57 6.25
N ILE A 146 0.09 -0.48 5.67
CA ILE A 146 -0.97 0.42 6.13
C ILE A 146 -2.27 -0.37 6.24
N TYR A 147 -3.01 -0.12 7.31
CA TYR A 147 -4.34 -0.68 7.53
C TYR A 147 -5.35 0.43 7.78
N ARG A 148 -6.58 0.25 7.30
CA ARG A 148 -7.71 1.15 7.51
C ARG A 148 -8.75 0.48 8.40
N TRP A 149 -9.25 1.22 9.37
CA TRP A 149 -10.41 0.85 10.16
C TRP A 149 -11.69 1.25 9.44
N ASN A 150 -12.53 0.28 9.10
CA ASN A 150 -13.72 0.52 8.28
C ASN A 150 -14.97 0.92 9.07
N LEU A 151 -15.02 0.67 10.39
CA LEU A 151 -16.15 1.09 11.22
C LEU A 151 -16.01 2.55 11.67
N ASP A 152 -17.16 3.17 11.95
CA ASP A 152 -17.25 4.50 12.57
C ASP A 152 -17.33 4.44 14.10
N THR A 153 -17.20 3.23 14.65
CA THR A 153 -17.11 2.95 16.08
C THR A 153 -15.70 3.16 16.60
N GLN A 154 -15.51 2.95 17.92
CA GLN A 154 -14.18 2.96 18.52
C GLN A 154 -13.24 2.00 17.78
N ASP A 155 -12.06 2.53 17.44
CA ASP A 155 -11.00 1.81 16.76
C ASP A 155 -10.18 0.97 17.77
N PRO A 156 -9.52 -0.09 17.29
CA PRO A 156 -8.76 -0.97 18.17
C PRO A 156 -7.44 -0.35 18.66
N GLU A 157 -7.01 -0.76 19.85
CA GLU A 157 -5.66 -0.50 20.32
C GLU A 157 -4.71 -1.55 19.75
N LEU A 158 -3.86 -1.13 18.82
CA LEU A 158 -2.92 -2.00 18.11
C LEU A 158 -1.48 -1.70 18.55
N ILE A 159 -0.67 -2.74 18.64
CA ILE A 159 0.77 -2.71 18.96
C ILE A 159 1.57 -3.49 17.93
N LEU A 160 2.89 -3.32 17.93
CA LEU A 160 3.81 -4.20 17.20
C LEU A 160 4.39 -5.26 18.12
N ASP A 161 4.50 -6.48 17.63
CA ASP A 161 5.33 -7.52 18.26
C ASP A 161 6.82 -7.31 17.95
N GLU A 162 7.67 -8.15 18.55
CA GLU A 162 9.12 -8.11 18.37
C GLU A 162 9.59 -8.29 16.91
N ASN A 163 8.73 -8.86 16.05
CA ASN A 163 8.99 -9.05 14.62
C ASN A 163 8.41 -7.91 13.76
N GLY A 164 7.82 -6.88 14.40
CA GLY A 164 7.18 -5.76 13.73
C GLY A 164 5.89 -6.14 13.02
N ASN A 165 5.17 -7.15 13.50
CA ASN A 165 3.83 -7.50 13.06
C ASN A 165 2.79 -6.88 13.99
N ILE A 166 1.64 -6.50 13.46
CA ILE A 166 0.57 -5.89 14.24
C ILE A 166 -0.14 -6.95 15.09
N LYS A 167 -0.47 -6.59 16.33
CA LYS A 167 -1.34 -7.33 17.25
C LYS A 167 -2.29 -6.39 17.98
N VAL A 168 -3.36 -6.92 18.56
CA VAL A 168 -4.23 -6.19 19.48
C VAL A 168 -3.55 -6.13 20.85
N ASN A 169 -3.57 -4.98 21.51
CA ASN A 169 -3.00 -4.86 22.85
C ASN A 169 -3.78 -5.75 23.83
N GLY A 170 -3.10 -6.68 24.50
CA GLY A 170 -3.70 -7.61 25.45
C GLY A 170 -4.14 -8.97 24.89
N GLU A 171 -4.01 -9.20 23.58
CA GLU A 171 -4.02 -10.55 22.97
C GLU A 171 -2.61 -11.18 22.99
#